data_AF-N8YRE6-F1
#
_entry.id   AF-N8YRE6-F1
#
_cell.length_a   1.000
_cell.length_b   1.000
_cell.length_c   1.000
_cell.angle_alpha   90.00
_cell.angle_beta   90.00
_cell.angle_gamma   90.00
#
_symmetry.space_group_name_H-M   'P 1'
#
loop_
_entity.id
_entity.type
_entity.pdbx_description
1 polymer ?
#
loop_
_entity_poly.entity_id
_entity_poly.type
_entity_poly.pdbx_seq_one_letter_code
_entity_poly.pdbx_strand_id
1 'polypeptide(L)'
;MTNTIDGFTFDVPAAESQIVELAQYHRRQLDEAIYHQEIHLGDYCLAQRKRVYDYTRNLDPVQKKNFYHVYDGELRRLADDDDLHPAHAEGGVSIFAVCIALAIIAIILYFAFLRATIL
;
A
#
# COMPACT_ATOMS: atom_id res chain seq x y z
N MET A 1 -11.58 29.41 -9.98
CA MET A 1 -10.60 28.32 -9.99
C MET A 1 -10.12 28.14 -8.57
N THR A 2 -10.51 27.06 -7.90
CA THR A 2 -10.03 26.74 -6.56
C THR A 2 -8.72 25.98 -6.71
N ASN A 3 -7.60 26.61 -6.37
CA ASN A 3 -6.28 25.96 -6.31
C ASN A 3 -6.14 25.16 -5.01
N THR A 4 -7.24 24.57 -4.55
CA THR A 4 -7.31 23.93 -3.24
C THR A 4 -7.76 22.48 -3.37
N ILE A 5 -7.03 21.58 -2.69
CA ILE A 5 -7.39 20.16 -2.56
C ILE A 5 -7.20 19.80 -1.09
N ASP A 6 -8.22 19.22 -0.46
CA ASP A 6 -8.13 18.67 0.90
C ASP A 6 -7.54 19.64 1.96
N GLY A 7 -7.77 20.95 1.76
CA GLY A 7 -7.26 22.01 2.63
C GLY A 7 -5.89 22.60 2.24
N PHE A 8 -5.17 21.96 1.31
CA PHE A 8 -3.91 22.47 0.76
C PHE A 8 -4.19 23.54 -0.29
N THR A 9 -3.49 24.66 -0.23
CA THR A 9 -3.53 25.71 -1.27
C THR A 9 -2.27 25.58 -2.12
N PHE A 10 -2.44 25.39 -3.41
CA PHE A 10 -1.35 25.25 -4.37
C PHE A 10 -1.05 26.59 -5.03
N ASP A 11 0.24 26.88 -5.13
CA ASP A 11 0.72 27.95 -5.99
C ASP A 11 0.53 27.55 -7.47
N VAL A 12 0.58 28.53 -8.38
CA VAL A 12 0.54 28.28 -9.82
C VAL A 12 1.82 28.86 -10.44
N PRO A 13 2.77 28.02 -10.88
CA PRO A 13 2.78 26.55 -10.81
C PRO A 13 2.96 26.02 -9.37
N ALA A 14 2.42 24.83 -9.10
CA ALA A 14 2.52 24.19 -7.79
C ALA A 14 3.99 23.87 -7.47
N ALA A 15 4.43 24.26 -6.28
CA ALA A 15 5.76 23.89 -5.79
C ALA A 15 5.82 22.38 -5.52
N GLU A 16 6.95 21.74 -5.81
CA GLU A 16 7.13 20.30 -5.55
C GLU A 16 6.88 19.95 -4.08
N SER A 17 7.29 20.82 -3.15
CA SER A 17 7.04 20.66 -1.71
C SER A 17 5.56 20.56 -1.37
N GLN A 18 4.68 21.33 -2.02
CA GLN A 18 3.23 21.27 -1.80
C GLN A 18 2.63 19.96 -2.31
N ILE A 19 3.17 19.43 -3.41
CA ILE A 19 2.74 18.15 -4.00
C ILE A 19 3.19 16.99 -3.10
N VAL A 20 4.41 17.04 -2.59
CA VAL A 20 4.96 16.08 -1.63
C VAL A 20 4.13 16.07 -0.35
N GLU A 21 3.79 17.25 0.18
CA GLU A 21 2.99 17.38 1.40
C GLU A 21 1.59 16.78 1.24
N LEU A 22 0.95 17.00 0.09
CA LEU A 22 -0.33 16.35 -0.26
C LEU A 22 -0.19 14.82 -0.31
N ALA A 23 0.87 14.30 -0.93
CA ALA A 23 1.12 12.87 -1.02
C ALA A 23 1.32 12.23 0.37
N GLN A 24 2.10 12.89 1.23
CA GLN A 24 2.29 12.44 2.62
C GLN A 24 1.01 12.51 3.45
N TYR A 25 0.22 13.58 3.28
CA TYR A 25 -1.07 13.73 3.95
C TYR A 25 -2.03 12.59 3.58
N HIS A 26 -2.15 12.30 2.29
CA HIS A 26 -2.96 11.20 1.80
C HIS A 26 -2.49 9.83 2.32
N ARG A 27 -1.19 9.59 2.42
CA ARG A 27 -0.65 8.35 2.99
C ARG A 27 -1.04 8.20 4.46
N ARG A 28 -0.87 9.25 5.27
CA ARG A 28 -1.28 9.23 6.70
C ARG A 28 -2.77 8.98 6.87
N GLN A 29 -3.59 9.60 6.03
CA GLN A 29 -5.03 9.37 6.00
C GLN A 29 -5.38 7.90 5.71
N LEU A 30 -4.67 7.28 4.77
CA LEU A 30 -4.84 5.86 4.46
C LEU A 30 -4.42 4.98 5.64
N ASP A 31 -3.28 5.28 6.26
CA ASP A 31 -2.77 4.53 7.41
C ASP A 31 -3.73 4.62 8.60
N GLU A 32 -4.31 5.80 8.86
CA GLU A 32 -5.34 5.98 9.89
C GLU A 32 -6.63 5.23 9.53
N ALA A 33 -7.05 5.27 8.26
CA ALA A 33 -8.25 4.59 7.79
C ALA A 33 -8.20 3.06 7.95
N ILE A 34 -7.00 2.45 7.87
CA ILE A 34 -6.81 1.01 8.09
C ILE A 34 -7.26 0.57 9.49
N TYR A 35 -7.13 1.43 10.50
CA TYR A 35 -7.51 1.11 11.88
C TYR A 35 -9.01 1.30 12.16
N HIS A 36 -9.78 1.83 11.21
CA HIS A 36 -11.20 2.11 11.37
C HIS A 36 -12.05 1.09 10.57
N GLN A 37 -12.73 0.21 11.29
CA GLN A 37 -13.53 -0.89 10.70
C GLN A 37 -14.72 -0.39 9.85
N GLU A 38 -15.15 0.85 10.04
CA GLU A 38 -16.24 1.48 9.29
C GLU A 38 -15.77 2.11 7.96
N ILE A 39 -14.47 2.24 7.73
CA ILE A 39 -13.93 2.86 6.52
C ILE A 39 -13.62 1.80 5.48
N HIS A 40 -14.38 1.81 4.38
CA HIS A 40 -14.06 1.01 3.21
C HIS A 40 -12.88 1.64 2.45
N LEU A 41 -11.69 1.05 2.58
CA LEU A 41 -10.47 1.52 1.91
C LEU A 41 -10.66 1.75 0.40
N GLY A 42 -11.44 0.90 -0.27
CA GLY A 42 -11.72 1.02 -1.71
C GLY A 42 -12.39 2.35 -2.07
N ASP A 43 -13.44 2.72 -1.34
CA ASP A 43 -14.18 3.97 -1.58
C ASP A 43 -13.34 5.19 -1.21
N TYR A 44 -12.52 5.07 -0.17
CA TYR A 44 -11.62 6.11 0.28
C TYR A 44 -10.57 6.47 -0.77
N CYS A 45 -9.85 5.45 -1.27
CA CYS A 45 -8.85 5.61 -2.32
C CYS A 45 -9.47 6.15 -3.62
N LEU A 46 -10.69 5.72 -3.96
CA LEU A 46 -11.40 6.20 -5.14
C LEU A 46 -11.75 7.69 -5.01
N ALA A 47 -12.27 8.10 -3.86
CA ALA A 47 -12.59 9.50 -3.57
C ALA A 47 -11.34 10.38 -3.65
N GLN A 48 -10.23 9.93 -3.08
CA GLN A 48 -8.94 10.63 -3.13
C GLN A 48 -8.44 10.80 -4.57
N ARG A 49 -8.43 9.72 -5.36
CA ARG A 49 -8.01 9.75 -6.76
C ARG A 49 -8.90 10.69 -7.59
N LYS A 50 -10.20 10.73 -7.31
CA LYS A 50 -11.13 11.65 -7.96
C LYS A 50 -10.79 13.11 -7.64
N ARG A 51 -10.49 13.45 -6.38
CA ARG A 51 -10.13 14.83 -5.99
C ARG A 51 -8.85 15.32 -6.67
N VAL A 52 -7.82 14.47 -6.71
CA VAL A 52 -6.58 14.77 -7.45
C VAL A 52 -6.85 14.95 -8.95
N TYR A 53 -7.69 14.09 -9.53
CA TYR A 53 -8.09 14.21 -10.93
C TYR A 53 -8.84 15.52 -11.21
N ASP A 54 -9.81 15.87 -10.36
CA ASP A 54 -10.65 17.06 -10.51
C ASP A 54 -9.84 18.35 -10.44
N TYR A 55 -8.76 18.38 -9.67
CA TYR A 55 -7.79 19.49 -9.68
C TYR A 55 -6.92 19.48 -10.94
N THR A 56 -6.23 18.35 -11.20
CA THR A 56 -5.24 18.25 -12.28
C THR A 56 -5.84 18.37 -13.67
N ARG A 57 -7.16 18.16 -13.83
CA ARG A 57 -7.84 18.34 -15.13
C ARG A 57 -7.82 19.79 -15.63
N ASN A 58 -7.68 20.77 -14.73
CA ASN A 58 -7.70 22.20 -15.07
C ASN A 58 -6.29 22.78 -15.27
N LEU A 59 -5.24 21.97 -15.07
CA LEU A 59 -3.85 22.37 -15.26
C LEU A 59 -3.42 22.22 -16.72
N ASP A 60 -2.39 22.98 -17.11
CA ASP A 60 -1.70 22.76 -18.38
C ASP A 60 -1.15 21.31 -18.46
N PRO A 61 -1.20 20.64 -19.62
CA PRO A 61 -0.63 19.30 -19.80
C PRO A 61 0.78 19.10 -19.23
N VAL A 62 1.65 20.10 -19.32
CA VAL A 62 3.02 20.05 -18.78
C VAL A 62 3.01 20.09 -17.26
N GLN A 63 2.22 20.99 -16.66
CA GLN A 63 2.07 21.10 -15.21
C GLN A 63 1.42 19.86 -14.63
N LYS A 64 0.40 19.32 -15.31
CA LYS A 64 -0.26 18.06 -14.96
C LYS A 64 0.73 16.89 -14.96
N LYS A 65 1.56 16.76 -15.99
CA LYS A 65 2.57 15.70 -16.06
C LYS A 65 3.58 15.82 -14.92
N ASN A 66 4.05 17.03 -14.64
CA ASN A 66 4.96 17.27 -13.51
C ASN A 66 4.32 16.92 -12.17
N PHE A 67 3.06 17.32 -11.98
CA PHE A 67 2.30 17.01 -10.78
C PHE A 67 2.22 15.50 -10.53
N TYR A 68 1.79 14.71 -11.52
CA TYR A 68 1.74 13.25 -11.37
C TYR A 68 3.12 12.63 -11.18
N HIS A 69 4.16 13.16 -11.84
CA HIS A 69 5.52 12.64 -11.66
C HIS A 69 6.00 12.77 -10.21
N VAL A 70 5.82 13.94 -9.59
CA VAL A 70 6.20 14.20 -8.20
C VAL A 70 5.28 13.43 -7.24
N TYR A 71 3.98 13.52 -7.45
CA TYR A 71 2.98 12.89 -6.58
C TYR A 71 3.10 11.36 -6.54
N ASP A 72 3.14 10.71 -7.71
CA ASP A 72 3.27 9.25 -7.80
C ASP A 72 4.65 8.78 -7.35
N GLY A 73 5.69 9.59 -7.60
CA GLY A 73 7.05 9.34 -7.13
C GLY A 73 7.14 9.31 -5.61
N GLU A 74 6.54 10.29 -4.93
CA GLU A 74 6.49 10.35 -3.47
C GLU A 74 5.65 9.22 -2.87
N LEU A 75 4.48 8.91 -3.44
CA LEU A 75 3.69 7.77 -2.99
C LEU A 75 4.45 6.45 -3.10
N ARG A 76 5.21 6.26 -4.18
CA ARG A 76 6.05 5.07 -4.37
C ARG A 76 7.18 5.02 -3.35
N ARG A 77 7.85 6.14 -3.10
CA ARG A 77 8.89 6.24 -2.06
C ARG A 77 8.34 5.89 -0.68
N LEU A 78 7.18 6.44 -0.32
CA LEU A 78 6.48 6.15 0.95
C LEU A 78 5.93 4.72 1.05
N ALA A 79 5.77 4.02 -0.08
CA ALA A 79 5.40 2.61 -0.09
C ALA A 79 6.63 1.71 0.08
N ASP A 80 7.76 2.06 -0.53
CA ASP A 80 9.03 1.33 -0.41
C ASP A 80 9.67 1.52 0.99
N ASP A 81 9.51 2.69 1.61
CA ASP A 81 10.00 3.01 2.97
C ASP A 81 9.07 2.53 4.11
N ASP A 82 7.96 1.84 3.81
CA ASP A 82 7.01 1.34 4.82
C ASP A 82 7.53 0.05 5.49
N ASP A 83 8.26 0.23 6.60
CA ASP A 83 8.84 -0.82 7.45
C ASP A 83 7.82 -1.85 7.97
N LEU A 84 6.51 -1.58 7.87
CA LEU A 84 5.44 -2.50 8.30
C LEU A 84 5.15 -3.61 7.27
N HIS A 85 5.45 -3.35 5.99
CA HIS A 85 5.33 -4.31 4.89
C HIS A 85 6.62 -4.35 4.05
N PRO A 86 7.77 -4.69 4.64
CA PRO A 86 9.00 -4.80 3.88
C PRO A 86 8.79 -5.85 2.79
N ALA A 87 9.38 -5.67 1.60
CA ALA A 87 9.33 -6.67 0.52
C ALA A 87 9.80 -8.08 0.96
N HIS A 88 10.48 -8.16 2.11
CA HIS A 88 10.88 -9.40 2.77
C HIS A 88 9.77 -10.09 3.60
N ALA A 89 8.68 -9.40 3.95
CA ALA A 89 7.51 -9.95 4.65
C ALA A 89 6.68 -10.87 3.73
N GLU A 90 6.80 -10.72 2.41
CA GLU A 90 6.27 -11.68 1.42
C GLU A 90 7.12 -12.96 1.31
N GLY A 91 8.24 -13.04 2.03
CA GLY A 91 9.01 -14.26 2.27
C GLY A 91 8.27 -15.22 3.19
N GLY A 92 7.02 -15.54 2.86
CA GLY A 92 6.22 -16.55 3.52
C GLY A 92 7.02 -17.85 3.64
N VAL A 93 6.97 -18.45 4.83
CA VAL A 93 7.58 -19.72 5.27
C VAL A 93 8.39 -20.39 4.15
N SER A 94 9.72 -20.34 4.29
CA SER A 94 10.66 -21.00 3.35
C SER A 94 10.16 -22.39 2.97
N ILE A 95 10.14 -22.70 1.66
CA ILE A 95 9.73 -23.99 1.12
C ILE A 95 10.40 -25.18 1.86
N PHE A 96 11.60 -24.95 2.39
CA PHE A 96 12.32 -25.88 3.25
C PHE A 96 11.57 -26.23 4.54
N ALA A 97 11.01 -25.24 5.23
CA ALA A 97 10.23 -25.44 6.44
C ALA A 97 8.91 -26.17 6.14
N VAL A 98 8.28 -25.89 4.99
CA VAL A 98 7.10 -26.64 4.51
C VAL A 98 7.45 -28.11 4.28
N CYS A 99 8.57 -28.40 3.60
CA CYS A 99 9.03 -29.78 3.38
C CYS A 99 9.31 -30.53 4.68
N ILE A 100 9.95 -29.88 5.67
CA ILE A 100 10.20 -30.48 6.99
C ILE A 100 8.89 -30.80 7.70
N ALA A 101 7.94 -29.86 7.72
CA ALA A 101 6.65 -30.07 8.35
C ALA A 101 5.91 -31.27 7.73
N LEU A 102 5.89 -31.36 6.40
CA LEU A 102 5.28 -32.50 5.70
C LEU A 102 5.98 -33.84 6.02
N ALA A 103 7.31 -33.84 6.10
CA ALA A 103 8.07 -35.05 6.47
C ALA A 103 7.74 -35.51 7.90
N ILE A 104 7.65 -34.59 8.87
CA ILE A 104 7.28 -34.90 10.26
C ILE A 104 5.87 -35.49 10.32
N ILE A 105 4.90 -34.88 9.63
CA ILE A 105 3.53 -35.38 9.56
C ILE A 105 3.51 -36.80 8.96
N ALA A 106 4.23 -37.03 7.86
CA ALA A 106 4.32 -38.35 7.23
C ALA A 106 4.90 -39.41 8.17
N ILE A 107 5.94 -39.07 8.95
CA ILE A 107 6.54 -39.96 9.94
C ILE A 107 5.55 -40.27 11.07
N ILE A 108 4.85 -39.26 11.60
CA ILE A 108 3.84 -39.46 12.66
C ILE A 108 2.73 -40.39 12.15
N LEU A 109 2.22 -40.16 10.94
CA LEU A 109 1.20 -41.00 10.34
C LEU A 109 1.70 -42.43 10.10
N TYR A 110 2.93 -42.59 9.61
CA TYR A 110 3.56 -43.90 9.43
C TYR A 110 3.64 -44.67 10.76
N PHE A 111 4.12 -44.04 11.83
CA PHE A 111 4.21 -44.69 13.14
C PHE A 111 2.83 -44.95 13.77
N ALA A 112 1.89 -44.00 13.64
CA ALA A 112 0.54 -44.17 14.17
C ALA A 112 -0.20 -45.33 13.49
N PHE A 113 -0.06 -45.48 12.17
CA PHE A 113 -0.74 -46.54 11.43
C PHE A 113 0.00 -47.89 11.47
N LEU A 114 1.30 -47.95 11.15
CA LEU A 114 2.00 -49.25 11.13
C LEU A 114 2.13 -49.88 12.53
N ARG A 115 2.33 -49.09 13.58
CA ARG A 115 2.38 -49.62 14.94
C ARG A 115 1.01 -50.08 15.43
N ALA A 116 -0.08 -49.50 14.94
CA ALA A 116 -1.44 -49.92 15.28
C ALA A 116 -1.89 -51.18 14.51
N THR A 117 -1.30 -51.48 13.35
CA THR A 117 -1.67 -52.66 12.54
C THR A 117 -0.77 -53.89 12.74
N ILE A 118 0.44 -53.73 13.28
CA ILE A 118 1.43 -54.82 13.43
C ILE A 118 1.52 -55.36 14.88
N LEU A 119 0.88 -54.70 15.86
CA LEU A 119 0.79 -55.17 17.25
C LEU A 119 -0.60 -55.71 17.58
#